data_AF-A0A2V8XVD4-F1
#
_entry.id   AF-A0A2V8XVD4-F1
#
_cell.length_a   1.000
_cell.length_b   1.000
_cell.length_c   1.000
_cell.angle_alpha   90.00
_cell.angle_beta   90.00
_cell.angle_gamma   90.00
#
_symmetry.space_group_name_H-M   'P 1'
#
loop_
_entity.id
_entity.type
_entity.pdbx_description
1 polymer ?
#
loop_
_entity_poly.entity_id
_entity_poly.type
_entity_poly.pdbx_seq_one_letter_code
_entity_poly.pdbx_strand_id
1 'polypeptide(L)'
;MLGEGAAPGQVAQLRHALGLDLPLHTQYGRYVWQVAHGDFGQSFKFQVPVRRVIFERYPATLQLAFLGLVVCATIAIPSLSFVRPR
;
A
#
# COMPACT_ATOMS: atom_id res chain seq x y z
N MET A 1 -12.31 0.89 16.41
CA MET A 1 -11.94 -0.27 17.25
C MET A 1 -12.25 -0.04 18.72
N LEU A 2 -12.20 1.20 19.20
CA LEU A 2 -12.70 1.61 20.50
C LEU A 2 -13.56 2.85 20.20
N GLY A 3 -14.89 2.74 20.28
CA GLY A 3 -15.79 3.88 20.03
C GLY A 3 -15.63 4.96 21.10
N GLU A 4 -16.42 6.03 21.03
CA GLU A 4 -16.34 7.19 21.96
C GLU A 4 -16.49 6.83 23.47
N GLY A 5 -16.86 5.59 23.82
CA GLY A 5 -16.98 5.09 25.20
C GLY A 5 -15.88 4.14 25.68
N ALA A 6 -14.70 4.16 25.08
CA ALA A 6 -13.60 3.25 25.44
C ALA A 6 -13.09 3.48 26.87
N ALA A 7 -13.15 2.44 27.72
CA ALA A 7 -12.59 2.52 29.06
C ALA A 7 -11.08 2.82 28.98
N PRO A 8 -10.53 3.71 29.82
CA PRO A 8 -9.12 4.12 29.74
C PRO A 8 -8.14 2.94 29.83
N GLY A 9 -8.51 1.86 30.54
CA GLY A 9 -7.71 0.62 30.58
C GLY A 9 -7.67 -0.16 29.26
N GLN A 10 -8.74 -0.13 28.46
CA GLN A 10 -8.77 -0.79 27.14
C GLN A 10 -7.92 -0.02 26.11
N VAL A 11 -7.87 1.29 26.21
CA VAL A 11 -7.00 2.13 25.37
C VAL A 11 -5.52 1.83 25.66
N ALA A 12 -5.15 1.71 26.93
CA ALA A 12 -3.79 1.38 27.33
C ALA A 12 -3.36 -0.02 26.85
N GLN A 13 -4.23 -1.04 27.01
CA GLN A 13 -3.98 -2.37 26.48
C GLN A 13 -3.85 -2.37 24.96
N LEU A 14 -4.66 -1.59 24.25
CA LEU A 14 -4.58 -1.50 22.79
C LEU A 14 -3.29 -0.81 22.33
N ARG A 15 -2.84 0.25 23.01
CA ARG A 15 -1.54 0.90 22.73
C ARG A 15 -0.39 -0.08 22.90
N HIS A 16 -0.44 -0.89 23.95
CA HIS A 16 0.58 -1.89 24.21
C HIS A 16 0.58 -3.01 23.16
N ALA A 17 -0.60 -3.53 22.82
CA ALA A 17 -0.76 -4.54 21.79
C ALA A 17 -0.30 -4.07 20.40
N LEU A 18 -0.48 -2.78 20.08
CA LEU A 18 -0.02 -2.18 18.84
C LEU A 18 1.46 -1.75 18.89
N GLY A 19 2.09 -1.83 20.06
CA GLY A 19 3.46 -1.36 20.27
C GLY A 19 3.63 0.15 20.11
N LEU A 20 2.56 0.93 20.32
CA LEU A 20 2.61 2.40 20.31
C LEU A 20 3.35 2.98 21.52
N ASP A 21 3.61 2.16 22.53
CA ASP A 21 4.42 2.52 23.71
C ASP A 21 5.93 2.43 23.46
N LEU A 22 6.36 1.85 22.32
CA LEU A 22 7.78 1.73 22.00
C LEU A 22 8.35 3.05 21.45
N PRO A 23 9.67 3.29 21.60
CA PRO A 23 10.33 4.42 20.98
C PRO A 23 10.14 4.45 19.45
N LEU A 24 10.03 5.65 18.88
CA LEU A 24 9.73 5.85 17.45
C LEU A 24 10.72 5.13 16.53
N HIS A 25 12.01 5.13 16.88
CA HIS A 25 13.04 4.46 16.11
C HIS A 25 12.85 2.94 16.09
N THR A 26 12.39 2.34 17.19
CA THR A 26 12.11 0.90 17.28
C THR A 26 10.86 0.52 16.48
N GLN A 27 9.80 1.35 16.55
CA GLN A 27 8.60 1.16 15.73
C GLN A 27 8.95 1.22 14.24
N TYR A 28 9.72 2.22 13.83
CA TYR A 28 10.11 2.41 12.44
C TYR A 28 11.08 1.32 11.96
N GLY A 29 12.08 0.96 12.77
CA GLY A 29 13.02 -0.11 12.45
C GLY A 29 12.32 -1.46 12.24
N ARG A 30 11.37 -1.80 13.13
CA ARG A 30 10.54 -3.01 12.99
C ARG A 30 9.68 -2.96 11.73
N TYR A 31 9.07 -1.81 11.43
CA TYR A 31 8.29 -1.62 10.21
C TYR A 31 9.15 -1.81 8.95
N VAL A 32 10.30 -1.16 8.87
CA VAL A 32 11.22 -1.26 7.72
C VAL A 32 11.72 -2.70 7.56
N TRP A 33 12.06 -3.38 8.65
CA TRP A 33 12.47 -4.79 8.62
C TRP A 33 11.36 -5.70 8.08
N GLN A 34 10.13 -5.53 8.57
CA GLN A 34 8.97 -6.31 8.11
C GLN A 34 8.68 -6.05 6.63
N VAL A 35 8.69 -4.79 6.20
CA VAL A 35 8.50 -4.40 4.79
C VAL A 35 9.59 -4.99 3.89
N ALA A 36 10.86 -4.98 4.35
CA ALA A 36 11.96 -5.60 3.61
C ALA A 36 11.79 -7.12 3.44
N HIS A 37 11.10 -7.78 4.37
CA HIS A 37 10.73 -9.21 4.29
C HIS A 37 9.41 -9.45 3.54
N GLY A 38 8.81 -8.42 2.93
CA GLY A 38 7.52 -8.50 2.24
C GLY A 38 6.31 -8.60 3.18
N ASP A 39 6.50 -8.41 4.49
CA ASP A 39 5.43 -8.32 5.47
C ASP A 39 5.08 -6.84 5.70
N PHE A 40 4.07 -6.37 4.97
CA PHE A 40 3.54 -5.01 5.13
C PHE A 40 2.66 -4.85 6.39
N GLY A 41 2.57 -5.88 7.23
CA GLY A 41 1.76 -5.91 8.43
C GLY A 41 0.28 -6.21 8.18
N GLN A 42 -0.51 -6.07 9.25
CA GLN A 42 -1.97 -6.26 9.22
C GLN A 42 -2.67 -4.96 8.84
N SER A 43 -3.65 -5.02 7.96
CA SER A 43 -4.47 -3.85 7.65
C SER A 43 -5.31 -3.50 8.89
N PHE A 44 -5.12 -2.30 9.44
CA PHE A 44 -5.91 -1.79 10.57
C PHE A 44 -7.41 -1.72 10.27
N LYS A 45 -7.79 -1.64 8.98
CA LYS A 45 -9.20 -1.53 8.54
C LYS A 45 -9.84 -2.88 8.22
N PHE A 46 -9.05 -3.84 7.74
CA PHE A 46 -9.58 -5.13 7.25
C PHE A 46 -9.13 -6.35 8.07
N GLN A 47 -8.17 -6.21 8.99
CA GLN A 47 -7.60 -7.31 9.79
C GLN A 47 -7.06 -8.47 8.92
N VAL A 48 -6.73 -8.18 7.66
CA VAL A 48 -6.12 -9.12 6.72
C VAL A 48 -4.70 -8.64 6.44
N PRO A 49 -3.72 -9.55 6.25
CA PRO A 49 -2.37 -9.17 5.88
C PRO A 49 -2.38 -8.34 4.59
N VAL A 50 -1.76 -7.17 4.63
CA VAL A 50 -1.78 -6.17 3.54
C VAL A 50 -1.27 -6.77 2.22
N ARG A 51 -0.33 -7.73 2.28
CA ARG A 51 0.14 -8.48 1.12
C ARG A 51 -1.00 -9.09 0.30
N ARG A 52 -2.05 -9.62 0.95
CA ARG A 52 -3.17 -10.27 0.27
C ARG A 52 -4.01 -9.25 -0.49
N VAL A 53 -4.27 -8.09 0.12
CA VAL A 53 -5.00 -6.97 -0.48
C VAL A 53 -4.22 -6.37 -1.66
N ILE A 54 -2.90 -6.26 -1.52
CA ILE A 54 -1.99 -5.83 -2.59
C ILE A 54 -2.07 -6.80 -3.76
N PHE A 55 -1.81 -8.09 -3.55
CA PHE A 55 -1.83 -9.09 -4.62
C PHE A 55 -3.19 -9.23 -5.31
N GLU A 56 -4.30 -8.98 -4.61
CA GLU A 56 -5.64 -9.04 -5.17
C GLU A 56 -5.99 -7.83 -6.04
N ARG A 57 -5.42 -6.64 -5.76
CA ARG A 57 -5.70 -5.40 -6.50
C ARG A 57 -4.65 -5.03 -7.54
N TYR A 58 -3.40 -5.42 -7.33
CA TYR A 58 -2.28 -5.16 -8.25
C TYR A 58 -2.54 -5.60 -9.72
N PRO A 59 -3.13 -6.78 -10.00
CA PRO A 59 -3.33 -7.24 -11.37
C PRO A 59 -4.26 -6.30 -12.15
N ALA A 60 -5.31 -5.79 -11.51
CA ALA A 60 -6.25 -4.88 -12.16
C ALA A 60 -5.61 -3.53 -12.52
N THR A 61 -4.75 -2.99 -11.64
CA THR A 61 -4.00 -1.75 -11.94
C THR A 61 -2.98 -1.97 -13.05
N LEU A 62 -2.28 -3.11 -13.06
CA LEU A 62 -1.35 -3.46 -14.12
C LEU A 62 -2.06 -3.62 -15.47
N GLN A 63 -3.23 -4.25 -15.50
CA GLN A 63 -4.03 -4.36 -16.72
C GLN A 63 -4.45 -2.99 -17.27
N LEU A 64 -4.94 -2.10 -16.40
CA LEU A 64 -5.28 -0.72 -16.76
C LEU A 64 -4.07 0.07 -17.26
N ALA A 65 -2.94 0.01 -16.54
CA ALA A 65 -1.72 0.69 -16.94
C ALA A 65 -1.18 0.18 -18.28
N PHE A 66 -1.21 -1.14 -18.51
CA PHE A 66 -0.79 -1.76 -19.76
C PHE A 66 -1.70 -1.35 -20.93
N LEU A 67 -3.02 -1.39 -20.76
CA LEU A 67 -3.98 -0.90 -21.75
C LEU A 67 -3.74 0.58 -22.08
N GLY A 68 -3.53 1.41 -21.07
CA GLY A 68 -3.19 2.83 -21.26
C GLY A 68 -1.90 3.02 -22.05
N LEU A 69 -0.88 2.22 -21.77
CA LEU A 69 0.39 2.24 -22.50
C LEU A 69 0.21 1.81 -23.96
N VAL A 70 -0.59 0.77 -24.21
CA VAL A 70 -0.91 0.31 -25.58
C VAL A 70 -1.64 1.40 -26.36
N VAL A 71 -2.68 2.00 -25.78
CA VAL A 71 -3.42 3.11 -26.43
C VAL A 71 -2.53 4.33 -26.66
N CYS A 72 -1.67 4.66 -25.70
CA CYS A 72 -0.70 5.75 -25.87
C CYS A 72 0.28 5.44 -27.01
N ALA A 73 0.83 4.23 -27.06
CA ALA A 73 1.78 3.82 -28.09
C ALA A 73 1.14 3.80 -29.49
N THR A 74 -0.10 3.31 -29.62
CA THR A 74 -0.80 3.26 -30.92
C THR A 74 -1.11 4.65 -31.47
N ILE A 75 -1.26 5.66 -30.62
CA ILE A 75 -1.48 7.05 -31.05
C ILE A 75 -0.16 7.80 -31.25
N ALA A 76 0.80 7.61 -30.34
CA ALA A 76 2.07 8.32 -30.34
C ALA A 76 3.01 7.88 -31.47
N ILE A 77 3.10 6.57 -31.77
CA ILE A 77 4.01 6.05 -32.81
C ILE A 77 3.66 6.60 -34.21
N PRO A 78 2.39 6.62 -34.66
CA PRO A 78 2.01 7.26 -35.92
C PRO A 78 2.23 8.77 -35.92
N SER A 79 1.83 9.45 -34.84
CA SER A 79 2.00 10.91 -34.70
C SER A 79 3.49 11.30 -34.80
N LEU A 80 4.37 10.57 -34.11
CA LEU A 80 5.81 10.79 -34.14
C LEU A 80 6.40 10.51 -35.53
N SER A 81 5.92 9.48 -36.22
CA SER A 81 6.36 9.14 -37.57
C SER A 81 5.95 10.20 -38.60
N PHE A 82 4.79 10.82 -38.41
CA PHE A 82 4.26 11.88 -39.27
C PHE A 82 4.96 13.24 -39.05
N VAL A 83 5.43 13.50 -37.83
CA VAL A 83 6.11 14.75 -37.45
C VAL A 83 7.58 14.80 -37.90
N ARG A 84 8.14 13.73 -38.49
CA ARG A 84 9.50 13.78 -39.06
C ARG A 84 9.58 14.88 -40.13
N PRO A 85 10.29 15.99 -39.88
CA PRO A 85 10.35 17.09 -40.81
C PRO A 85 11.18 16.68 -42.03
N ARG A 86 10.70 17.04 -43.22
CA ARG A 86 11.53 17.08 -44.43
C ARG A 86 12.55 18.20 -44.33
#